data_AF-F0V1R2-F1
#
_entry.id   AF-F0V1R2-F1
#
_cell.length_a   1.000
_cell.length_b   1.000
_cell.length_c   1.000
_cell.angle_alpha   90.00
_cell.angle_beta   90.00
_cell.angle_gamma   90.00
#
_symmetry.space_group_name_H-M   'P 1'
#
loop_
_entity.id
_entity.type
_entity.pdbx_description
1 polymer ?
#
loop_
_entity_poly.entity_id
_entity_poly.type
_entity_poly.pdbx_seq_one_letter_code
_entity_poly.pdbx_strand_id
1 'polypeptide(L)'
;MNKENTSSNIYKDHFFEWKYLSEGATEDIFLVSTEDSLIRIPAGNHGQKKRRMSDGLLIDRHNTWFGPRKLAHEKEEINKQVLSNFEKVKRLFTLFKASDGNEFLSLGKWWNEQSEEKQCEMLEIFAECEDIKNALAGGKVGKSVDIKKGLQISPEKLVELSKKEFKAPKLSDILGRKKFINLPELGEVGKLAGGEVDKWTKEYIDDSYLEEEEKGGVNLFSLLEKLTKGEHSFKKCSKDEPTKFYEECKKEVITWLKNNETLKGKAKLETPKVVGVVKGGTIENNKEFRVSVGTVKNKTSDVKKWVWEGQQDSTEQALEYNKAFNDFGRKDGIIDVKCKRFDKDGWFWSIVYTGDKEGCEYAWKQIFRGDVDDKRLCLFEIPEGKSYVREYQLTFMKIAYWWNNNKFWTRCSTYGL
;
A
#
# COMPACT_ATOMS: atom_id res chain seq x y z
N MET A 1 -36.83 -28.70 18.43
CA MET A 1 -35.40 -29.01 18.28
C MET A 1 -35.00 -28.77 16.83
N ASN A 2 -34.52 -27.57 16.52
CA ASN A 2 -33.96 -27.26 15.21
C ASN A 2 -32.45 -27.19 15.35
N LYS A 3 -31.76 -28.00 14.54
CA LYS A 3 -30.31 -28.13 14.49
C LYS A 3 -29.69 -26.78 14.15
N GLU A 4 -28.93 -26.23 15.09
CA GLU A 4 -27.90 -25.25 14.79
C GLU A 4 -26.86 -25.96 13.91
N ASN A 5 -26.79 -25.56 12.64
CA ASN A 5 -25.65 -25.86 11.79
C ASN A 5 -24.45 -25.08 12.33
N THR A 6 -23.70 -25.69 13.23
CA THR A 6 -22.35 -25.28 13.62
C THR A 6 -21.41 -25.55 12.44
N SER A 7 -21.44 -24.65 11.46
CA SER A 7 -20.29 -24.49 10.56
C SER A 7 -19.19 -23.80 11.37
N SER A 8 -18.15 -24.55 11.70
CA SER A 8 -16.90 -24.00 12.24
C SER A 8 -16.18 -23.24 11.13
N ASN A 9 -16.64 -22.03 10.83
CA ASN A 9 -15.85 -21.09 10.04
C ASN A 9 -14.75 -20.54 10.94
N ILE A 10 -13.51 -20.92 10.67
CA ILE A 10 -12.31 -20.26 11.19
C ILE A 10 -12.28 -18.78 10.74
N TYR A 11 -13.10 -18.42 9.76
CA TYR A 11 -13.40 -17.05 9.30
C TYR A 11 -14.49 -16.34 10.10
N LYS A 12 -14.42 -16.30 11.44
CA LYS A 12 -15.24 -15.32 12.16
C LYS A 12 -14.75 -13.93 11.78
N ASP A 13 -15.62 -13.10 11.22
CA ASP A 13 -15.34 -11.68 10.95
C ASP A 13 -14.95 -10.97 12.26
N HIS A 14 -13.66 -10.97 12.58
CA HIS A 14 -13.09 -10.29 13.74
C HIS A 14 -13.45 -8.80 13.74
N PHE A 15 -13.74 -8.22 12.57
CA PHE A 15 -14.23 -6.85 12.44
C PHE A 15 -15.44 -6.54 13.32
N PHE A 16 -16.46 -7.41 13.31
CA PHE A 16 -17.65 -7.20 14.12
C PHE A 16 -17.46 -7.63 15.58
N GLU A 17 -16.38 -8.35 15.90
CA GLU A 17 -16.01 -8.63 17.29
C GLU A 17 -15.51 -7.37 18.02
N TRP A 18 -14.93 -6.39 17.31
CA TRP A 18 -14.58 -5.07 17.87
C TRP A 18 -15.79 -4.32 18.45
N LYS A 19 -17.02 -4.65 17.99
CA LYS A 19 -18.25 -4.16 18.61
C LYS A 19 -18.38 -4.58 20.07
N TYR A 20 -18.06 -5.84 20.40
CA TYR A 20 -18.12 -6.31 21.78
C TYR A 20 -17.00 -5.69 22.63
N LEU A 21 -15.86 -5.35 22.01
CA LEU A 21 -14.77 -4.62 22.67
C LEU A 21 -15.14 -3.15 22.97
N SER A 22 -16.13 -2.57 22.27
CA SER A 22 -16.65 -1.22 22.57
C SER A 22 -17.46 -1.14 23.87
N GLU A 23 -17.89 -2.28 24.44
CA GLU A 23 -18.77 -2.31 25.63
C GLU A 23 -18.10 -1.80 26.93
N GLY A 24 -16.79 -1.51 26.89
CA GLY A 24 -16.02 -0.85 27.94
C GLY A 24 -15.15 0.34 27.48
N ALA A 25 -15.29 0.78 26.22
CA ALA A 25 -14.49 1.88 25.68
C ALA A 25 -14.95 3.25 26.20
N THR A 26 -14.02 4.18 26.38
CA THR A 26 -14.31 5.59 26.72
C THR A 26 -14.51 6.47 25.50
N GLU A 27 -14.00 6.02 24.34
CA GLU A 27 -14.04 6.73 23.07
C GLU A 27 -14.66 5.83 21.98
N ASP A 28 -15.17 6.46 20.93
CA ASP A 28 -15.73 5.74 19.79
C ASP A 28 -14.62 5.00 19.03
N ILE A 29 -14.95 3.83 18.51
CA ILE A 29 -14.03 3.03 17.71
C ILE A 29 -14.36 3.27 16.23
N PHE A 30 -13.38 3.78 15.49
CA PHE A 30 -13.47 3.91 14.05
C PHE A 30 -12.85 2.70 13.38
N LEU A 31 -13.57 2.13 12.42
CA LEU A 31 -13.17 0.96 11.67
C LEU A 31 -13.18 1.29 10.18
N VAL A 32 -12.13 0.88 9.47
CA VAL A 32 -12.02 0.94 8.00
C VAL A 32 -12.03 -0.48 7.48
N SER A 33 -13.07 -0.84 6.73
CA SER A 33 -13.24 -2.21 6.22
C SER A 33 -12.29 -2.51 5.05
N THR A 34 -12.28 -3.76 4.60
CA THR A 34 -11.55 -4.19 3.39
C THR A 34 -12.07 -3.53 2.10
N GLU A 35 -13.32 -3.06 2.12
CA GLU A 35 -13.92 -2.26 1.04
C GLU A 35 -13.73 -0.76 1.26
N ASP A 36 -12.84 -0.39 2.18
CA ASP A 36 -12.50 0.98 2.55
C ASP A 36 -13.68 1.82 3.07
N SER A 37 -14.75 1.16 3.57
CA SER A 37 -15.88 1.83 4.20
C SER A 37 -15.54 2.22 5.64
N LEU A 38 -15.84 3.47 6.01
CA LEU A 38 -15.62 4.00 7.36
C LEU A 38 -16.86 3.78 8.23
N ILE A 39 -16.68 2.99 9.29
CA ILE A 39 -17.73 2.62 10.24
C ILE A 39 -17.34 3.12 11.63
N ARG A 40 -18.22 3.90 12.25
CA ARG A 40 -18.14 4.33 13.63
C ARG A 40 -18.93 3.38 14.52
N ILE A 41 -18.27 2.83 15.52
CA ILE A 41 -18.89 2.10 16.62
C ILE A 41 -18.89 3.04 17.83
N PRO A 42 -20.06 3.52 18.26
CA PRO A 42 -20.13 4.41 19.41
C PRO A 42 -19.73 3.67 20.69
N ALA A 43 -19.05 4.35 21.59
CA ALA A 43 -18.66 3.83 22.89
C ALA A 43 -19.88 3.29 23.67
N GLY A 44 -19.73 2.12 24.28
CA GLY A 44 -20.78 1.49 25.06
C GLY A 44 -20.96 2.13 26.44
N ASN A 45 -22.18 2.61 26.73
CA ASN A 45 -22.52 3.18 28.04
C ASN A 45 -22.55 2.16 29.21
N HIS A 46 -22.34 0.87 28.94
CA HIS A 46 -22.50 -0.18 29.95
C HIS A 46 -21.28 -0.33 30.86
N GLY A 47 -20.04 -0.26 30.32
CA GLY A 47 -18.80 -0.30 31.12
C GLY A 47 -18.50 0.98 31.91
N GLN A 48 -19.21 2.08 31.66
CA GLN A 48 -19.05 3.34 32.41
C GLN A 48 -19.94 3.42 33.66
N LYS A 49 -20.94 2.52 33.81
CA LYS A 49 -21.89 2.56 34.93
C LYS A 49 -21.34 1.78 36.13
N LYS A 50 -21.25 2.45 37.28
CA LYS A 50 -20.95 1.80 38.57
C LYS A 50 -22.11 0.88 38.96
N ARG A 51 -21.87 -0.43 38.97
CA ARG A 51 -22.87 -1.46 39.34
C ARG A 51 -22.27 -2.42 40.35
N ARG A 52 -23.05 -2.81 41.35
CA ARG A 52 -22.67 -3.86 42.30
C ARG A 52 -23.37 -5.14 41.91
N MET A 53 -22.59 -6.18 41.63
CA MET A 53 -23.09 -7.51 41.29
C MET A 53 -23.58 -8.23 42.55
N SER A 54 -24.37 -9.29 42.38
CA SER A 54 -24.92 -10.08 43.49
C SER A 54 -23.86 -10.80 44.33
N ASP A 55 -22.67 -11.02 43.77
CA ASP A 55 -21.47 -11.54 44.45
C ASP A 55 -20.69 -10.46 45.22
N GLY A 56 -21.17 -9.21 45.22
CA GLY A 56 -20.55 -8.08 45.89
C GLY A 56 -19.45 -7.38 45.08
N LEU A 57 -19.08 -7.88 43.90
CA LEU A 57 -18.09 -7.25 43.03
C LEU A 57 -18.63 -5.93 42.45
N LEU A 58 -17.79 -4.89 42.49
CA LEU A 58 -18.07 -3.60 41.90
C LEU A 58 -17.59 -3.59 40.45
N ILE A 59 -18.52 -3.46 39.51
CA ILE A 59 -18.22 -3.11 38.12
C ILE A 59 -18.17 -1.60 38.06
N ASP A 60 -16.99 -1.05 37.83
CA ASP A 60 -16.76 0.37 37.54
C ASP A 60 -15.74 0.50 36.41
N ARG A 61 -15.37 1.74 36.05
CA ARG A 61 -14.33 2.04 35.05
C ARG A 61 -12.97 1.38 35.36
N HIS A 62 -12.77 0.87 36.58
CA HIS A 62 -11.55 0.23 37.07
C HIS A 62 -11.63 -1.33 37.07
N ASN A 63 -12.70 -1.97 36.57
CA ASN A 63 -12.85 -3.44 36.52
C ASN A 63 -12.60 -4.11 35.12
N THR A 64 -11.77 -5.16 35.02
CA THR A 64 -11.14 -5.71 33.76
C THR A 64 -11.95 -6.80 33.10
N TRP A 65 -13.04 -7.21 33.71
CA TRP A 65 -13.79 -8.38 33.25
C TRP A 65 -14.51 -8.20 31.92
N PHE A 66 -14.75 -6.98 31.45
CA PHE A 66 -15.54 -6.70 30.23
C PHE A 66 -14.69 -6.16 29.07
N GLY A 67 -13.56 -6.80 28.76
CA GLY A 67 -12.71 -6.44 27.63
C GLY A 67 -11.63 -5.38 27.95
N PRO A 68 -10.80 -5.02 26.96
CA PRO A 68 -9.63 -4.16 27.16
C PRO A 68 -10.04 -2.71 27.39
N ARG A 69 -9.59 -2.14 28.51
CA ARG A 69 -9.95 -0.79 29.00
C ARG A 69 -8.98 0.32 28.62
N LYS A 70 -7.95 -0.05 27.87
CA LYS A 70 -7.03 0.82 27.17
C LYS A 70 -6.96 0.31 25.75
N LEU A 71 -7.34 1.16 24.79
CA LEU A 71 -7.17 0.81 23.39
C LEU A 71 -5.66 0.67 23.11
N ALA A 72 -5.27 -0.11 22.09
CA ALA A 72 -3.85 -0.48 21.88
C ALA A 72 -2.91 0.74 21.77
N HIS A 73 -3.44 1.91 21.38
CA HIS A 73 -2.76 3.18 21.27
C HIS A 73 -2.50 3.91 22.61
N GLU A 74 -3.13 3.49 23.70
CA GLU A 74 -2.90 4.02 25.06
C GLU A 74 -1.78 3.28 25.82
N LYS A 75 -1.13 2.29 25.17
CA LYS A 75 0.13 1.74 25.68
C LYS A 75 1.21 2.79 25.46
N GLU A 76 1.89 3.17 26.54
CA GLU A 76 3.02 4.10 26.51
C GLU A 76 3.95 3.71 25.36
N GLU A 77 4.32 4.70 24.54
CA GLU A 77 5.37 4.54 23.54
C GLU A 77 6.66 4.16 24.28
N ILE A 78 6.90 2.85 24.39
CA ILE A 78 8.14 2.30 24.93
C ILE A 78 9.25 2.90 24.08
N ASN A 79 9.96 3.91 24.60
CA ASN A 79 11.12 4.61 24.02
C ASN A 79 11.68 3.88 22.79
N LYS A 80 11.02 4.03 21.64
CA LYS A 80 11.48 3.39 20.42
C LYS A 80 12.60 4.28 19.97
N GLN A 81 13.84 3.81 20.11
CA GLN A 81 14.96 4.40 19.38
C GLN A 81 14.49 4.56 17.93
N VAL A 82 14.35 5.80 17.49
CA VAL A 82 13.99 6.12 16.11
C VAL A 82 15.24 5.86 15.29
N LEU A 83 15.41 4.60 14.90
CA LEU A 83 16.49 4.20 14.01
C LEU A 83 16.21 4.75 12.63
N SER A 84 17.24 5.26 11.97
CA SER A 84 17.15 5.61 10.54
C SER A 84 16.90 4.34 9.71
N ASN A 85 16.43 4.51 8.48
CA ASN A 85 16.21 3.35 7.59
C ASN A 85 17.53 2.62 7.32
N PHE A 86 18.62 3.37 7.18
CA PHE A 86 19.97 2.84 7.04
C PHE A 86 20.35 1.95 8.22
N GLU A 87 20.12 2.41 9.45
CA GLU A 87 20.42 1.65 10.66
C GLU A 87 19.58 0.37 10.77
N LYS A 88 18.30 0.43 10.42
CA LYS A 88 17.42 -0.76 10.41
C LYS A 88 17.96 -1.82 9.45
N VAL A 89 18.28 -1.43 8.22
CA VAL A 89 18.83 -2.35 7.21
C VAL A 89 20.21 -2.85 7.62
N LYS A 90 21.08 -1.98 8.12
CA LYS A 90 22.41 -2.37 8.61
C LYS A 90 22.33 -3.38 9.76
N ARG A 91 21.42 -3.19 10.72
CA ARG A 91 21.18 -4.16 11.80
C ARG A 91 20.73 -5.51 11.25
N LEU A 92 19.79 -5.51 10.30
CA LEU A 92 19.33 -6.73 9.63
C LEU A 92 20.49 -7.46 8.93
N PHE A 93 21.32 -6.74 8.17
CA PHE A 93 22.50 -7.32 7.50
C PHE A 93 23.58 -7.80 8.48
N THR A 94 23.69 -7.18 9.65
CA THR A 94 24.61 -7.63 10.70
C THR A 94 24.21 -9.01 11.23
N LEU A 95 22.91 -9.31 11.32
CA LEU A 95 22.42 -10.64 11.71
C LEU A 95 22.88 -11.70 10.69
N PHE A 96 22.68 -11.44 9.40
CA PHE A 96 23.12 -12.36 8.33
C PHE A 96 24.65 -12.53 8.27
N LYS A 97 25.40 -11.48 8.59
CA LYS A 97 26.86 -11.53 8.63
C LYS A 97 27.38 -12.50 9.70
N ALA A 98 26.66 -12.61 10.82
CA ALA A 98 26.97 -13.53 11.91
C ALA A 98 26.42 -14.96 11.70
N SER A 99 25.59 -15.18 10.68
CA SER A 99 24.97 -16.48 10.39
C SER A 99 25.92 -17.45 9.66
N ASP A 100 25.72 -18.75 9.86
CA ASP A 100 26.44 -19.80 9.12
C ASP A 100 25.90 -19.93 7.70
N GLY A 101 26.78 -19.72 6.71
CA GLY A 101 26.43 -19.85 5.30
C GLY A 101 26.01 -21.27 4.90
N ASN A 102 26.51 -22.31 5.59
CA ASN A 102 26.16 -23.69 5.29
C ASN A 102 24.73 -24.03 5.72
N GLU A 103 24.27 -23.48 6.85
CA GLU A 103 22.90 -23.62 7.32
C GLU A 103 21.91 -22.96 6.33
N PHE A 104 22.22 -21.75 5.90
CA PHE A 104 21.42 -21.01 4.92
C PHE A 104 21.40 -21.68 3.54
N LEU A 105 22.52 -22.27 3.11
CA LEU A 105 22.58 -23.10 1.91
C LEU A 105 21.68 -24.34 2.04
N SER A 106 21.66 -24.96 3.23
CA SER A 106 20.85 -26.15 3.50
C SER A 106 19.36 -25.80 3.51
N LEU A 107 18.99 -24.63 4.04
CA LEU A 107 17.63 -24.08 3.96
C LEU A 107 17.20 -23.83 2.51
N GLY A 108 18.08 -23.23 1.69
CA GLY A 108 17.83 -23.03 0.26
C GLY A 108 17.62 -24.36 -0.48
N LYS A 109 18.47 -25.37 -0.23
CA LYS A 109 18.30 -26.72 -0.79
C LYS A 109 16.98 -27.34 -0.37
N TRP A 110 16.65 -27.32 0.93
CA TRP A 110 15.40 -27.84 1.46
C TRP A 110 14.19 -27.23 0.76
N TRP A 111 14.16 -25.91 0.57
CA TRP A 111 13.08 -25.23 -0.16
C TRP A 111 13.00 -25.69 -1.62
N ASN A 112 14.12 -25.68 -2.33
CA ASN A 112 14.17 -25.99 -3.77
C ASN A 112 13.90 -27.48 -4.07
N GLU A 113 14.09 -28.37 -3.10
CA GLU A 113 13.81 -29.80 -3.19
C GLU A 113 12.35 -30.16 -2.92
N GLN A 114 11.56 -29.26 -2.32
CA GLN A 114 10.13 -29.51 -2.09
C GLN A 114 9.37 -29.82 -3.40
N SER A 115 8.27 -30.56 -3.26
CA SER A 115 7.32 -30.75 -4.36
C SER A 115 6.63 -29.42 -4.68
N GLU A 116 6.18 -29.27 -5.92
CA GLU A 116 5.46 -28.07 -6.34
C GLU A 116 4.20 -27.83 -5.51
N GLU A 117 3.47 -28.90 -5.17
CA GLU A 117 2.30 -28.84 -4.28
C GLU A 117 2.63 -28.24 -2.91
N LYS A 118 3.75 -28.65 -2.28
CA LYS A 118 4.18 -28.10 -0.99
C LYS A 118 4.65 -26.66 -1.11
N GLN A 119 5.34 -26.32 -2.20
CA GLN A 119 5.74 -24.93 -2.46
C GLN A 119 4.51 -24.04 -2.67
N CYS A 120 3.50 -24.52 -3.40
CA CYS A 120 2.20 -23.85 -3.52
C CYS A 120 1.57 -23.66 -2.14
N GLU A 121 1.41 -24.73 -1.35
CA GLU A 121 0.77 -24.68 -0.03
C GLU A 121 1.44 -23.64 0.90
N MET A 122 2.78 -23.58 0.90
CA MET A 122 3.52 -22.58 1.67
C MET A 122 3.33 -21.16 1.15
N LEU A 123 3.23 -20.98 -0.17
CA LEU A 123 3.05 -19.66 -0.80
C LEU A 123 1.60 -19.18 -0.80
N GLU A 124 0.64 -20.10 -0.69
CA GLU A 124 -0.79 -19.81 -0.51
C GLU A 124 -1.07 -19.09 0.81
N ILE A 125 -0.12 -19.10 1.75
CA ILE A 125 -0.07 -18.20 2.92
C ILE A 125 0.26 -16.75 2.52
N PHE A 126 0.40 -16.42 1.24
CA PHE A 126 0.65 -15.04 0.81
C PHE A 126 -0.27 -14.64 -0.34
N ALA A 127 -0.40 -15.49 -1.35
CA ALA A 127 -1.28 -15.28 -2.49
C ALA A 127 -1.68 -16.62 -3.11
N GLU A 128 -2.80 -16.66 -3.85
CA GLU A 128 -3.23 -17.86 -4.58
C GLU A 128 -2.09 -18.41 -5.43
N CYS A 129 -1.88 -19.73 -5.40
CA CYS A 129 -0.74 -20.32 -6.10
C CYS A 129 -0.78 -20.00 -7.60
N GLU A 130 -1.96 -20.01 -8.22
CA GLU A 130 -2.13 -19.67 -9.64
C GLU A 130 -1.76 -18.21 -9.94
N ASP A 131 -2.09 -17.26 -9.06
CA ASP A 131 -1.65 -15.87 -9.22
C ASP A 131 -0.13 -15.76 -9.19
N ILE A 132 0.51 -16.52 -8.31
CA ILE A 132 1.98 -16.57 -8.22
C ILE A 132 2.56 -17.19 -9.48
N LYS A 133 2.03 -18.33 -9.96
CA LYS A 133 2.49 -18.95 -11.21
C LYS A 133 2.31 -18.05 -12.42
N ASN A 134 1.21 -17.29 -12.47
CA ASN A 134 0.94 -16.30 -13.52
C ASN A 134 1.90 -15.11 -13.43
N ALA A 135 2.19 -14.62 -12.22
CA ALA A 135 3.20 -13.60 -11.99
C ALA A 135 4.59 -14.08 -12.39
N LEU A 136 4.93 -15.35 -12.09
CA LEU A 136 6.15 -16.02 -12.52
C LEU A 136 6.24 -16.22 -14.04
N ALA A 137 5.11 -16.19 -14.76
CA ALA A 137 5.07 -16.16 -16.23
C ALA A 137 5.19 -14.75 -16.83
N GLY A 138 5.40 -13.72 -15.99
CA GLY A 138 5.43 -12.31 -16.39
C GLY A 138 4.04 -11.72 -16.65
N GLY A 139 2.99 -12.29 -16.05
CA GLY A 139 1.61 -11.80 -16.16
C GLY A 139 0.98 -12.00 -17.54
N LYS A 140 1.49 -12.92 -18.36
CA LYS A 140 0.95 -13.21 -19.69
C LYS A 140 -0.30 -14.09 -19.56
N VAL A 141 -1.43 -13.61 -20.07
CA VAL A 141 -2.72 -14.32 -20.02
C VAL A 141 -2.60 -15.72 -20.60
N GLY A 142 -3.02 -16.74 -19.84
CA GLY A 142 -2.99 -18.14 -20.25
C GLY A 142 -1.61 -18.81 -20.18
N LYS A 143 -0.61 -18.15 -19.59
CA LYS A 143 0.69 -18.76 -19.30
C LYS A 143 0.91 -18.79 -17.79
N SER A 144 1.25 -19.97 -17.28
CA SER A 144 1.70 -20.20 -15.92
C SER A 144 3.05 -20.89 -15.94
N VAL A 145 3.86 -20.65 -14.91
CA VAL A 145 5.17 -21.28 -14.73
C VAL A 145 5.14 -22.06 -13.42
N ASP A 146 5.56 -23.32 -13.46
CA ASP A 146 5.73 -24.15 -12.26
C ASP A 146 6.63 -23.41 -11.26
N ILE A 147 6.23 -23.32 -9.99
CA ILE A 147 6.98 -22.56 -8.97
C ILE A 147 8.44 -23.02 -8.91
N LYS A 148 8.67 -24.33 -8.94
CA LYS A 148 9.99 -24.93 -8.86
C LYS A 148 10.95 -24.45 -9.97
N LYS A 149 10.41 -24.07 -11.13
CA LYS A 149 11.18 -23.55 -12.26
C LYS A 149 11.26 -22.03 -12.23
N GLY A 150 10.18 -21.36 -11.85
CA GLY A 150 10.07 -19.90 -11.85
C GLY A 150 10.69 -19.21 -10.63
N LEU A 151 10.71 -19.86 -9.46
CA LEU A 151 11.14 -19.32 -8.17
C LEU A 151 12.04 -20.30 -7.43
N GLN A 152 13.27 -19.87 -7.18
CA GLN A 152 14.22 -20.55 -6.31
C GLN A 152 14.64 -19.58 -5.20
N ILE A 153 14.81 -20.10 -3.98
CA ILE A 153 15.30 -19.31 -2.86
C ILE A 153 16.73 -19.76 -2.55
N SER A 154 17.65 -18.79 -2.49
CA SER A 154 19.07 -18.98 -2.24
C SER A 154 19.53 -18.10 -1.06
N PRO A 155 19.14 -18.45 0.19
CA PRO A 155 19.43 -17.66 1.39
C PRO A 155 20.92 -17.39 1.60
N GLU A 156 21.80 -18.28 1.14
CA GLU A 156 23.25 -18.13 1.19
C GLU A 156 23.74 -16.86 0.46
N LYS A 157 23.00 -16.38 -0.55
CA LYS A 157 23.33 -15.15 -1.28
C LYS A 157 23.16 -13.89 -0.43
N LEU A 158 22.25 -13.88 0.54
CA LEU A 158 22.17 -12.79 1.52
C LEU A 158 23.39 -12.79 2.45
N VAL A 159 23.82 -13.98 2.88
CA VAL A 159 25.03 -14.12 3.71
C VAL A 159 26.26 -13.64 2.95
N GLU A 160 26.44 -14.06 1.69
CA GLU A 160 27.51 -13.55 0.80
C GLU A 160 27.48 -12.03 0.66
N LEU A 161 26.29 -11.45 0.49
CA LEU A 161 26.09 -10.00 0.37
C LEU A 161 26.46 -9.27 1.68
N SER A 162 26.09 -9.84 2.83
CA SER A 162 26.34 -9.26 4.17
C SER A 162 27.80 -9.33 4.63
N LYS A 163 28.59 -10.26 4.09
CA LYS A 163 30.02 -10.41 4.42
C LYS A 163 30.88 -9.28 3.85
N LYS A 164 30.40 -8.59 2.81
CA LYS A 164 31.09 -7.43 2.22
C LYS A 164 30.98 -6.21 3.14
N GLU A 165 31.77 -5.17 2.85
CA GLU A 165 31.55 -3.87 3.48
C GLU A 165 30.11 -3.41 3.21
N PHE A 166 29.40 -3.00 4.27
CA PHE A 166 27.99 -2.68 4.16
C PHE A 166 27.78 -1.45 3.27
N LYS A 167 27.04 -1.65 2.20
CA LYS A 167 26.50 -0.62 1.33
C LYS A 167 25.00 -0.89 1.20
N ALA A 168 24.18 0.16 1.14
CA ALA A 168 22.75 0.02 0.96
C ALA A 168 22.47 -0.90 -0.25
N PRO A 169 21.84 -2.07 -0.03
CA PRO A 169 21.64 -3.04 -1.09
C PRO A 169 20.65 -2.49 -2.11
N LYS A 170 20.92 -2.77 -3.38
CA LYS A 170 19.94 -2.56 -4.44
C LYS A 170 18.86 -3.64 -4.37
N LEU A 171 17.67 -3.36 -4.93
CA LEU A 171 16.67 -4.40 -5.07
C LEU A 171 17.17 -5.51 -6.02
N SER A 172 17.90 -5.14 -7.08
CA SER A 172 18.57 -6.07 -7.99
C SER A 172 19.72 -6.88 -7.36
N ASP A 173 20.22 -6.50 -6.18
CA ASP A 173 21.16 -7.31 -5.41
C ASP A 173 20.45 -8.47 -4.69
N ILE A 174 19.13 -8.35 -4.45
CA ILE A 174 18.31 -9.29 -3.69
C ILE A 174 17.42 -10.13 -4.62
N LEU A 175 16.82 -9.51 -5.64
CA LEU A 175 15.88 -10.12 -6.59
C LEU A 175 16.50 -10.26 -7.98
N GLY A 176 16.38 -11.43 -8.59
CA GLY A 176 16.78 -11.66 -9.99
C GLY A 176 17.54 -12.96 -10.19
N ARG A 177 18.09 -13.18 -11.39
CA ARG A 177 18.76 -14.44 -11.71
C ARG A 177 20.01 -14.64 -10.85
N LYS A 178 20.12 -15.79 -10.17
CA LYS A 178 21.21 -16.16 -9.23
C LYS A 178 21.34 -15.23 -8.01
N LYS A 179 20.26 -14.58 -7.58
CA LYS A 179 20.19 -13.74 -6.37
C LYS A 179 19.50 -14.50 -5.22
N PHE A 180 19.23 -13.82 -4.10
CA PHE A 180 18.53 -14.42 -2.96
C PHE A 180 17.16 -14.98 -3.36
N ILE A 181 16.32 -14.14 -3.98
CA ILE A 181 15.12 -14.60 -4.67
C ILE A 181 15.54 -14.76 -6.13
N ASN A 182 15.85 -16.02 -6.47
CA ASN A 182 16.28 -16.40 -7.79
C ASN A 182 15.05 -16.64 -8.68
N LEU A 183 14.98 -15.89 -9.78
CA LEU A 183 13.90 -15.94 -10.76
C LEU A 183 14.48 -16.37 -12.12
N PRO A 184 14.68 -17.69 -12.38
CA PRO A 184 15.43 -18.17 -13.53
C PRO A 184 14.74 -17.89 -14.88
N GLU A 185 13.43 -18.14 -14.95
CA GLU A 185 12.63 -17.95 -16.17
C GLU A 185 12.27 -16.49 -16.42
N LEU A 186 12.06 -15.76 -15.32
CA LEU A 186 11.68 -14.35 -15.33
C LEU A 186 12.84 -13.38 -15.53
N GLY A 187 14.08 -13.85 -15.72
CA GLY A 187 15.36 -13.14 -15.52
C GLY A 187 15.48 -11.64 -15.90
N GLU A 188 14.55 -11.10 -16.68
CA GLU A 188 14.24 -9.69 -16.89
C GLU A 188 13.68 -8.93 -15.66
N VAL A 189 13.15 -9.60 -14.63
CA VAL A 189 12.75 -8.92 -13.36
C VAL A 189 13.95 -8.21 -12.73
N GLY A 190 15.17 -8.72 -12.92
CA GLY A 190 16.39 -8.00 -12.52
C GLY A 190 16.65 -6.71 -13.32
N LYS A 191 16.09 -6.58 -14.53
CA LYS A 191 16.09 -5.34 -15.32
C LYS A 191 14.96 -4.37 -14.91
N LEU A 192 13.82 -4.89 -14.47
CA LEU A 192 12.67 -4.11 -13.96
C LEU A 192 12.88 -3.60 -12.52
N ALA A 193 13.49 -4.43 -11.66
CA ALA A 193 13.98 -4.06 -10.34
C ALA A 193 15.30 -3.27 -10.45
N GLY A 194 16.05 -3.48 -11.53
CA GLY A 194 17.20 -2.67 -11.90
C GLY A 194 16.79 -1.27 -12.36
N GLY A 195 17.68 -0.29 -12.20
CA GLY A 195 17.44 1.06 -12.71
C GLY A 195 16.88 2.03 -11.68
N GLU A 196 15.72 2.63 -11.98
CA GLU A 196 15.10 3.64 -11.13
C GLU A 196 14.59 3.05 -9.80
N VAL A 197 14.08 1.81 -9.80
CA VAL A 197 13.62 1.17 -8.56
C VAL A 197 14.79 0.95 -7.60
N ASP A 198 15.96 0.54 -8.10
CA ASP A 198 17.20 0.45 -7.32
C ASP A 198 17.64 1.82 -6.78
N LYS A 199 17.49 2.88 -7.58
CA LYS A 199 17.78 4.25 -7.15
C LYS A 199 16.86 4.64 -5.98
N TRP A 200 15.55 4.41 -6.12
CA TRP A 200 14.60 4.67 -5.05
C TRP A 200 14.85 3.83 -3.79
N THR A 201 15.24 2.56 -3.94
CA THR A 201 15.60 1.71 -2.81
C THR A 201 16.78 2.32 -2.04
N LYS A 202 17.83 2.74 -2.74
CA LYS A 202 18.98 3.38 -2.09
C LYS A 202 18.63 4.69 -1.42
N GLU A 203 17.95 5.58 -2.14
CA GLU A 203 17.53 6.87 -1.59
C GLU A 203 16.65 6.73 -0.36
N TYR A 204 15.79 5.71 -0.34
CA TYR A 204 14.93 5.42 0.81
C TYR A 204 15.72 4.86 2.00
N ILE A 205 16.69 3.97 1.76
CA ILE A 205 17.54 3.42 2.83
C ILE A 205 18.45 4.50 3.41
N ASP A 206 19.04 5.34 2.56
CA ASP A 206 19.98 6.39 2.96
C ASP A 206 19.26 7.69 3.39
N ASP A 207 17.93 7.69 3.42
CA ASP A 207 17.05 8.83 3.74
C ASP A 207 17.23 10.07 2.82
N SER A 208 18.00 9.96 1.73
CA SER A 208 18.22 11.05 0.76
C SER A 208 17.00 11.38 -0.11
N TYR A 209 15.97 10.52 -0.08
CA TYR A 209 14.70 10.78 -0.77
C TYR A 209 14.00 12.05 -0.26
N LEU A 210 14.26 12.48 0.98
CA LEU A 210 13.66 13.66 1.58
C LEU A 210 14.00 14.93 0.77
N GLU A 211 15.29 15.12 0.46
CA GLU A 211 15.76 16.26 -0.34
C GLU A 211 15.27 16.18 -1.79
N GLU A 212 15.23 14.99 -2.36
CA GLU A 212 14.76 14.79 -3.74
C GLU A 212 13.26 15.08 -3.87
N GLU A 213 12.45 14.69 -2.89
CA GLU A 213 11.02 15.01 -2.87
C GLU A 213 10.75 16.51 -2.71
N GLU A 214 11.56 17.24 -1.93
CA GLU A 214 11.47 18.70 -1.80
C GLU A 214 11.71 19.41 -3.15
N LYS A 215 12.64 18.90 -3.96
CA LYS A 215 12.96 19.44 -5.29
C LYS A 215 11.89 19.12 -6.36
N GLY A 216 10.88 18.33 -6.03
CA GLY A 216 9.85 17.90 -6.99
C GLY A 216 9.95 16.42 -7.37
N GLY A 217 10.99 15.71 -6.90
CA GLY A 217 11.16 14.29 -7.13
C GLY A 217 10.07 13.44 -6.47
N VAL A 218 10.14 12.14 -6.75
CA VAL A 218 9.22 11.14 -6.23
C VAL A 218 10.00 9.88 -5.89
N ASN A 219 9.68 9.24 -4.77
CA ASN A 219 10.23 7.95 -4.37
C ASN A 219 9.11 6.96 -4.06
N LEU A 220 9.16 5.78 -4.69
CA LEU A 220 8.13 4.75 -4.56
C LEU A 220 7.93 4.30 -3.11
N PHE A 221 9.02 3.99 -2.41
CA PHE A 221 8.99 3.41 -1.07
C PHE A 221 8.52 4.43 -0.03
N SER A 222 8.97 5.68 -0.15
CA SER A 222 8.44 6.81 0.63
C SER A 222 6.94 6.99 0.44
N LEU A 223 6.46 6.95 -0.81
CA LEU A 223 5.03 7.05 -1.06
C LEU A 223 4.28 5.87 -0.45
N LEU A 224 4.75 4.63 -0.63
CA LEU A 224 4.12 3.43 -0.03
C LEU A 224 4.03 3.52 1.50
N GLU A 225 5.10 4.00 2.15
CA GLU A 225 5.11 4.20 3.59
C GLU A 225 4.04 5.24 4.01
N LYS A 226 4.00 6.40 3.35
CA LYS A 226 3.02 7.46 3.62
C LYS A 226 1.59 7.00 3.35
N LEU A 227 1.37 6.23 2.28
CA LEU A 227 0.07 5.64 1.94
C LEU A 227 -0.42 4.68 3.03
N THR A 228 0.47 3.84 3.53
CA THR A 228 0.16 2.86 4.57
C THR A 228 -0.10 3.53 5.91
N LYS A 229 0.73 4.52 6.28
CA LYS A 229 0.62 5.25 7.54
C LYS A 229 -0.46 6.31 7.57
N GLY A 230 -1.07 6.69 6.44
CA GLY A 230 -2.05 7.78 6.43
C GLY A 230 -1.40 9.17 6.56
N GLU A 231 -0.15 9.32 6.13
CA GLU A 231 0.56 10.60 6.16
C GLU A 231 0.30 11.40 4.87
N HIS A 232 0.43 12.73 4.96
CA HIS A 232 0.32 13.57 3.76
C HIS A 232 1.44 13.24 2.78
N SER A 233 1.10 13.19 1.50
CA SER A 233 2.06 12.99 0.41
C SER A 233 1.82 14.00 -0.69
N PHE A 234 2.88 14.73 -1.06
CA PHE A 234 2.99 15.69 -2.16
C PHE A 234 2.02 16.87 -2.22
N LYS A 235 0.70 16.66 -2.10
CA LYS A 235 -0.33 17.69 -2.20
C LYS A 235 -1.31 17.60 -1.03
N LYS A 236 -1.41 18.71 -0.29
CA LYS A 236 -2.46 18.96 0.70
C LYS A 236 -3.61 19.68 0.02
N CYS A 237 -4.85 19.32 0.37
CA CYS A 237 -6.01 20.06 -0.10
C CYS A 237 -6.05 21.45 0.53
N SER A 238 -6.25 22.47 -0.29
CA SER A 238 -6.54 23.84 0.15
C SER A 238 -8.00 24.18 -0.13
N LYS A 239 -8.59 25.09 0.66
CA LYS A 239 -9.94 25.62 0.40
C LYS A 239 -9.99 26.38 -0.93
N ASP A 240 -8.92 27.11 -1.22
CA ASP A 240 -8.75 27.90 -2.44
C ASP A 240 -7.89 27.14 -3.45
N GLU A 241 -8.30 25.92 -3.81
CA GLU A 241 -7.55 25.10 -4.77
C GLU A 241 -7.66 25.72 -6.17
N PRO A 242 -6.54 26.25 -6.74
CA PRO A 242 -6.59 27.05 -7.96
C PRO A 242 -6.69 26.20 -9.23
N THR A 243 -6.34 24.91 -9.14
CA THR A 243 -6.31 24.03 -10.31
C THR A 243 -7.60 23.23 -10.44
N LYS A 244 -8.07 23.07 -11.69
CA LYS A 244 -9.18 22.16 -12.02
C LYS A 244 -8.84 20.67 -11.84
N PHE A 245 -7.57 20.35 -11.56
CA PHE A 245 -7.11 18.97 -11.39
C PHE A 245 -7.40 18.39 -10.02
N TYR A 246 -7.83 19.17 -9.03
CA TYR A 246 -8.07 18.69 -7.67
C TYR A 246 -9.49 19.00 -7.18
N GLU A 247 -10.49 18.74 -8.02
CA GLU A 247 -11.89 18.90 -7.63
C GLU A 247 -12.29 18.03 -6.44
N GLU A 248 -11.59 16.92 -6.20
CA GLU A 248 -11.79 16.04 -5.03
C GLU A 248 -11.56 16.77 -3.71
N CYS A 249 -10.75 17.83 -3.70
CA CYS A 249 -10.55 18.66 -2.51
C CYS A 249 -11.75 19.58 -2.20
N LYS A 250 -12.64 19.81 -3.18
CA LYS A 250 -13.82 20.69 -3.06
C LYS A 250 -15.12 19.92 -2.92
N LYS A 251 -15.21 18.73 -3.51
CA LYS A 251 -16.41 17.90 -3.51
C LYS A 251 -16.71 17.36 -2.11
N GLU A 252 -17.97 17.42 -1.72
CA GLU A 252 -18.44 16.69 -0.55
C GLU A 252 -18.37 15.19 -0.83
N VAL A 253 -17.86 14.44 0.15
CA VAL A 253 -17.75 12.99 0.05
C VAL A 253 -19.15 12.39 0.15
N ILE A 254 -19.58 11.71 -0.91
CA ILE A 254 -20.84 10.96 -0.89
C ILE A 254 -20.50 9.53 -0.48
N THR A 255 -20.99 9.10 0.68
CA THR A 255 -20.86 7.73 1.14
C THR A 255 -21.68 6.84 0.20
N TRP A 256 -21.03 6.27 -0.82
CA TRP A 256 -21.67 5.36 -1.77
C TRP A 256 -21.65 3.96 -1.18
N LEU A 257 -22.64 3.62 -0.36
CA LEU A 257 -22.86 2.21 -0.08
C LEU A 257 -23.63 1.59 -1.23
N LYS A 258 -23.06 0.52 -1.78
CA LYS A 258 -23.88 -0.60 -2.25
C LYS A 258 -24.79 -0.99 -1.08
N ASN A 259 -26.09 -0.86 -1.29
CA ASN A 259 -27.21 -1.00 -0.34
C ASN A 259 -27.32 -2.34 0.45
N ASN A 260 -26.25 -3.12 0.65
CA ASN A 260 -26.37 -4.51 1.09
C ASN A 260 -25.70 -4.89 2.43
N GLU A 261 -24.91 -4.03 3.08
CA GLU A 261 -24.49 -4.34 4.45
C GLU A 261 -25.55 -3.88 5.46
N THR A 262 -26.30 -4.85 5.98
CA THR A 262 -27.13 -4.64 7.17
C THR A 262 -26.20 -4.44 8.37
N LEU A 263 -25.83 -3.19 8.63
CA LEU A 263 -25.07 -2.83 9.82
C LEU A 263 -25.84 -3.26 11.07
N LYS A 264 -25.29 -4.20 11.83
CA LYS A 264 -25.95 -4.78 13.00
C LYS A 264 -25.73 -3.92 14.24
N GLY A 265 -26.80 -3.37 14.82
CA GLY A 265 -26.79 -2.69 16.12
C GLY A 265 -26.57 -1.18 16.01
N LYS A 266 -25.68 -0.60 16.84
CA LYS A 266 -25.42 0.85 16.91
C LYS A 266 -24.33 1.36 15.95
N ALA A 267 -23.76 0.49 15.13
CA ALA A 267 -22.74 0.88 14.15
C ALA A 267 -23.35 1.87 13.15
N LYS A 268 -22.63 2.95 12.85
CA LYS A 268 -23.03 3.99 11.90
C LYS A 268 -21.92 4.18 10.88
N LEU A 269 -22.29 4.57 9.68
CA LEU A 269 -21.31 4.99 8.70
C LEU A 269 -20.93 6.41 9.00
N GLU A 270 -19.65 6.69 8.85
CA GLU A 270 -19.10 8.02 9.02
C GLU A 270 -18.55 8.49 7.68
N THR A 271 -18.76 9.76 7.36
CA THR A 271 -18.28 10.35 6.12
C THR A 271 -16.94 11.02 6.39
N PRO A 272 -15.83 10.52 5.83
CA PRO A 272 -14.53 11.17 6.02
C PRO A 272 -14.39 12.43 5.17
N LYS A 273 -13.37 13.23 5.47
CA LYS A 273 -13.01 14.44 4.73
C LYS A 273 -11.74 14.25 3.92
N VAL A 274 -11.70 14.69 2.67
CA VAL A 274 -10.47 14.68 1.87
C VAL A 274 -9.52 15.79 2.33
N VAL A 275 -8.28 15.44 2.65
CA VAL A 275 -7.25 16.38 3.11
C VAL A 275 -5.96 16.32 2.28
N GLY A 276 -5.84 15.36 1.36
CA GLY A 276 -4.72 15.24 0.44
C GLY A 276 -5.08 14.36 -0.75
N VAL A 277 -4.35 14.54 -1.86
CA VAL A 277 -4.62 13.82 -3.10
C VAL A 277 -3.30 13.51 -3.81
N VAL A 278 -3.16 12.31 -4.35
CA VAL A 278 -2.04 11.93 -5.23
C VAL A 278 -2.63 11.33 -6.49
N LYS A 279 -2.15 11.77 -7.65
CA LYS A 279 -2.75 11.42 -8.95
C LYS A 279 -1.72 10.92 -9.95
N GLY A 280 -2.17 10.10 -10.89
CA GLY A 280 -1.43 9.79 -12.09
C GLY A 280 -1.70 10.82 -13.20
N GLY A 281 -0.65 11.21 -13.90
CA GLY A 281 -0.69 12.01 -15.11
C GLY A 281 0.23 11.46 -16.19
N THR A 282 0.09 12.00 -17.40
CA THR A 282 0.90 11.62 -18.56
C THR A 282 1.04 12.80 -19.53
N ILE A 283 2.03 12.71 -20.40
CA ILE A 283 2.17 13.58 -21.57
C ILE A 283 1.77 12.78 -22.82
N GLU A 284 0.76 13.25 -23.54
CA GLU A 284 0.34 12.71 -24.84
C GLU A 284 0.91 13.57 -25.98
N ASN A 285 1.30 12.94 -27.09
CA ASN A 285 1.82 13.59 -28.30
C ASN A 285 2.96 14.62 -28.04
N ASN A 286 3.75 14.39 -26.99
CA ASN A 286 4.86 15.25 -26.53
C ASN A 286 4.49 16.70 -26.22
N LYS A 287 3.20 17.04 -26.07
CA LYS A 287 2.75 18.42 -25.81
C LYS A 287 1.55 18.51 -24.88
N GLU A 288 0.70 17.50 -24.84
CA GLU A 288 -0.55 17.55 -24.09
C GLU A 288 -0.41 16.91 -22.72
N PHE A 289 -0.43 17.73 -21.68
CA PHE A 289 -0.49 17.27 -20.30
C PHE A 289 -1.90 16.78 -19.95
N ARG A 290 -1.99 15.55 -19.45
CA ARG A 290 -3.23 14.88 -19.05
C ARG A 290 -3.14 14.38 -17.62
N VAL A 291 -4.22 14.54 -16.85
CA VAL A 291 -4.30 14.16 -15.43
C VAL A 291 -5.58 13.39 -15.19
N SER A 292 -5.48 12.29 -14.44
CA SER A 292 -6.66 11.55 -14.00
C SER A 292 -7.53 12.44 -13.11
N VAL A 293 -8.75 12.73 -13.57
CA VAL A 293 -9.81 13.46 -12.85
C VAL A 293 -11.10 12.66 -12.77
N GLY A 294 -11.15 11.48 -13.40
CA GLY A 294 -12.30 10.57 -13.31
C GLY A 294 -13.50 11.06 -14.09
N THR A 295 -13.30 11.44 -15.35
CA THR A 295 -14.38 12.00 -16.17
C THR A 295 -15.52 11.00 -16.38
N VAL A 296 -16.75 11.50 -16.50
CA VAL A 296 -17.93 10.67 -16.75
C VAL A 296 -17.73 9.80 -18.00
N LYS A 297 -17.10 10.35 -19.04
CA LYS A 297 -16.83 9.63 -20.29
C LYS A 297 -15.96 8.40 -20.07
N ASN A 298 -14.88 8.51 -19.29
CA ASN A 298 -14.12 7.32 -18.93
C ASN A 298 -14.95 6.42 -18.03
N LYS A 299 -15.62 6.91 -16.98
CA LYS A 299 -16.45 6.08 -16.08
C LYS A 299 -17.47 5.21 -16.84
N THR A 300 -18.12 5.74 -17.88
CA THR A 300 -19.16 5.02 -18.66
C THR A 300 -18.65 4.24 -19.87
N SER A 301 -17.40 4.43 -20.31
CA SER A 301 -16.88 3.77 -21.51
C SER A 301 -16.23 2.42 -21.19
N ASP A 302 -16.36 1.45 -22.09
CA ASP A 302 -15.66 0.16 -21.99
C ASP A 302 -14.14 0.29 -22.19
N VAL A 303 -13.68 1.33 -22.92
CA VAL A 303 -12.27 1.54 -23.21
C VAL A 303 -11.81 2.87 -22.63
N LYS A 304 -11.07 2.84 -21.52
CA LYS A 304 -10.60 4.06 -20.86
C LYS A 304 -9.43 4.68 -21.61
N LYS A 305 -9.41 6.01 -21.77
CA LYS A 305 -8.36 6.75 -22.51
C LYS A 305 -7.97 8.06 -21.83
N TRP A 306 -6.66 8.35 -21.83
CA TRP A 306 -6.10 9.61 -21.31
C TRP A 306 -6.59 10.87 -22.02
N VAL A 307 -6.94 10.77 -23.31
CA VAL A 307 -7.48 11.90 -24.07
C VAL A 307 -8.85 12.38 -23.57
N TRP A 308 -9.53 11.58 -22.75
CA TRP A 308 -10.81 11.96 -22.13
C TRP A 308 -10.66 12.44 -20.68
N GLU A 309 -9.44 12.48 -20.17
CA GLU A 309 -9.13 13.00 -18.85
C GLU A 309 -8.78 14.50 -18.89
N GLY A 310 -8.60 15.09 -17.70
CA GLY A 310 -8.33 16.51 -17.53
C GLY A 310 -7.09 16.95 -18.32
N GLN A 311 -7.26 17.95 -19.17
CA GLN A 311 -6.19 18.55 -19.97
C GLN A 311 -5.73 19.86 -19.34
N GLN A 312 -4.45 20.22 -19.47
CA GLN A 312 -4.05 21.60 -19.25
C GLN A 312 -4.32 22.45 -20.50
N ASP A 313 -5.11 23.51 -20.36
CA ASP A 313 -5.55 24.35 -21.48
C ASP A 313 -4.52 25.44 -21.81
N SER A 314 -3.75 25.89 -20.81
CA SER A 314 -2.67 26.86 -20.99
C SER A 314 -1.40 26.17 -21.50
N THR A 315 -0.92 26.59 -22.67
CA THR A 315 0.34 26.09 -23.26
C THR A 315 1.54 26.31 -22.35
N GLU A 316 1.64 27.46 -21.68
CA GLU A 316 2.76 27.78 -20.78
C GLU A 316 2.77 26.86 -19.57
N GLN A 317 1.61 26.67 -18.93
CA GLN A 317 1.50 25.77 -17.80
C GLN A 317 1.73 24.31 -18.22
N ALA A 318 1.26 23.90 -19.40
CA ALA A 318 1.50 22.56 -19.92
C ALA A 318 3.01 22.31 -20.14
N LEU A 319 3.75 23.30 -20.67
CA LEU A 319 5.20 23.22 -20.81
C LEU A 319 5.90 23.11 -19.44
N GLU A 320 5.41 23.82 -18.43
CA GLU A 320 5.94 23.72 -17.07
C GLU A 320 5.73 22.32 -16.48
N TYR A 321 4.54 21.71 -16.65
CA TYR A 321 4.29 20.32 -16.28
C TYR A 321 5.18 19.35 -17.04
N ASN A 322 5.32 19.53 -18.36
CA ASN A 322 6.17 18.67 -19.19
C ASN A 322 7.63 18.72 -18.73
N LYS A 323 8.14 19.91 -18.43
CA LYS A 323 9.50 20.09 -17.91
C LYS A 323 9.66 19.40 -16.56
N ALA A 324 8.76 19.62 -15.61
CA ALA A 324 8.83 18.97 -14.30
C ALA A 324 8.73 17.44 -14.37
N PHE A 325 7.93 16.91 -15.30
CA PHE A 325 7.85 15.47 -15.54
C PHE A 325 9.16 14.91 -16.10
N ASN A 326 9.78 15.61 -17.04
CA ASN A 326 11.06 15.20 -17.61
C ASN A 326 12.22 15.31 -16.60
N ASP A 327 12.22 16.35 -15.76
CA ASP A 327 13.31 16.62 -14.82
C ASP A 327 13.17 15.77 -13.54
N PHE A 328 11.96 15.66 -12.98
CA PHE A 328 11.72 15.11 -11.64
C PHE A 328 10.67 13.98 -11.58
N GLY A 329 9.88 13.78 -12.63
CA GLY A 329 8.84 12.74 -12.69
C GLY A 329 7.55 13.06 -11.92
N ARG A 330 7.42 14.27 -11.37
CA ARG A 330 6.23 14.71 -10.63
C ARG A 330 6.10 16.23 -10.66
N LYS A 331 4.87 16.73 -10.58
CA LYS A 331 4.56 18.13 -10.26
C LYS A 331 3.26 18.24 -9.46
N ASP A 332 3.26 19.06 -8.42
CA ASP A 332 2.09 19.40 -7.58
C ASP A 332 1.32 18.22 -6.99
N GLY A 333 1.88 17.01 -6.92
CA GLY A 333 1.16 15.79 -6.48
C GLY A 333 0.60 14.92 -7.61
N ILE A 334 0.83 15.31 -8.87
CA ILE A 334 0.61 14.48 -10.05
C ILE A 334 1.93 13.82 -10.42
N ILE A 335 1.94 12.49 -10.43
CA ILE A 335 3.08 11.63 -10.76
C ILE A 335 2.98 11.22 -12.22
N ASP A 336 4.11 11.26 -12.92
CA ASP A 336 4.21 10.75 -14.29
C ASP A 336 4.18 9.22 -14.32
N VAL A 337 3.01 8.64 -14.60
CA VAL A 337 2.84 7.18 -14.59
C VAL A 337 3.36 6.50 -15.85
N LYS A 338 3.74 7.26 -16.89
CA LYS A 338 4.39 6.76 -18.10
C LYS A 338 5.90 6.99 -18.10
N CYS A 339 6.44 7.58 -17.03
CA CYS A 339 7.87 7.78 -16.82
C CYS A 339 8.59 8.40 -18.03
N LYS A 340 7.99 9.44 -18.61
CA LYS A 340 8.43 10.17 -19.80
C LYS A 340 9.83 10.75 -19.70
N ARG A 341 10.34 10.99 -18.48
CA ARG A 341 11.76 11.34 -18.28
C ARG A 341 12.77 10.38 -18.92
N PHE A 342 12.36 9.12 -19.17
CA PHE A 342 13.19 8.12 -19.81
C PHE A 342 12.93 8.00 -21.33
N ASP A 343 11.93 8.70 -21.88
CA ASP A 343 11.71 8.83 -23.32
C ASP A 343 12.71 9.86 -23.89
N LYS A 344 13.96 9.45 -24.07
CA LYS A 344 14.97 10.25 -24.76
C LYS A 344 14.97 9.96 -26.26
N ASP A 345 14.95 11.01 -27.07
CA ASP A 345 15.02 10.92 -28.52
C ASP A 345 16.37 10.31 -28.97
N GLY A 346 16.31 9.15 -29.64
CA GLY A 346 17.45 8.48 -30.27
C GLY A 346 17.50 6.97 -30.02
N TRP A 347 17.69 6.19 -31.10
CA TRP A 347 17.82 4.72 -31.12
C TRP A 347 18.80 4.17 -30.07
N PHE A 348 19.89 4.89 -29.78
CA PHE A 348 20.95 4.40 -28.91
C PHE A 348 20.58 4.54 -27.43
N TRP A 349 19.88 5.63 -27.07
CA TRP A 349 19.46 5.89 -25.70
C TRP A 349 18.21 5.10 -25.33
N SER A 350 17.33 4.79 -26.29
CA SER A 350 16.15 3.95 -26.05
C SER A 350 16.51 2.53 -25.63
N ILE A 351 17.63 1.96 -26.09
CA ILE A 351 18.07 0.62 -25.68
C ILE A 351 18.69 0.62 -24.27
N VAL A 352 19.30 1.73 -23.85
CA VAL A 352 19.99 1.85 -22.56
C VAL A 352 19.02 2.13 -21.41
N TYR A 353 17.94 2.88 -21.66
CA TYR A 353 16.97 3.31 -20.63
C TYR A 353 15.65 2.52 -20.61
N THR A 354 15.48 1.50 -21.46
CA THR A 354 14.26 0.66 -21.50
C THR A 354 13.97 0.01 -20.15
N GLY A 355 15.00 -0.50 -19.45
CA GLY A 355 14.84 -1.07 -18.11
C GLY A 355 14.33 -0.08 -17.07
N ASP A 356 14.88 1.15 -17.07
CA ASP A 356 14.49 2.21 -16.13
C ASP A 356 13.03 2.63 -16.33
N LYS A 357 12.61 2.79 -17.59
CA LYS A 357 11.24 3.14 -17.95
C LYS A 357 10.27 2.04 -17.56
N GLU A 358 10.52 0.81 -17.99
CA GLU A 358 9.65 -0.33 -17.72
C GLU A 358 9.54 -0.61 -16.21
N GLY A 359 10.65 -0.51 -15.47
CA GLY A 359 10.66 -0.64 -14.01
C GLY A 359 9.86 0.46 -13.31
N CYS A 360 10.02 1.71 -13.73
CA CYS A 360 9.27 2.85 -13.21
C CYS A 360 7.75 2.73 -13.50
N GLU A 361 7.37 2.39 -14.73
CA GLU A 361 5.97 2.18 -15.10
C GLU A 361 5.36 1.00 -14.33
N TYR A 362 6.10 -0.10 -14.20
CA TYR A 362 5.67 -1.26 -13.43
C TYR A 362 5.46 -0.92 -11.95
N ALA A 363 6.38 -0.15 -11.35
CA ALA A 363 6.25 0.33 -9.98
C ALA A 363 4.99 1.19 -9.79
N TRP A 364 4.71 2.14 -10.67
CA TRP A 364 3.51 2.96 -10.56
C TRP A 364 2.21 2.18 -10.77
N LYS A 365 2.22 1.13 -11.60
CA LYS A 365 1.08 0.22 -11.73
C LYS A 365 0.73 -0.49 -10.41
N GLN A 366 1.69 -0.66 -9.49
CA GLN A 366 1.42 -1.27 -8.18
C GLN A 366 0.62 -0.34 -7.26
N ILE A 367 0.83 0.97 -7.36
CA ILE A 367 0.13 2.00 -6.57
C ILE A 367 -1.15 2.46 -7.25
N PHE A 368 -1.03 2.95 -8.49
CA PHE A 368 -2.16 3.39 -9.30
C PHE A 368 -2.74 2.22 -10.10
N ARG A 369 -3.33 1.27 -9.36
CA ARG A 369 -4.07 0.14 -9.90
C ARG A 369 -5.34 0.62 -10.63
N GLY A 370 -5.82 -0.19 -11.57
CA GLY A 370 -7.01 0.14 -12.37
C GLY A 370 -6.70 0.98 -13.60
N ASP A 371 -7.77 1.36 -14.30
CA ASP A 371 -7.70 2.09 -15.54
C ASP A 371 -7.40 3.59 -15.33
N VAL A 372 -7.43 4.35 -16.42
CA VAL A 372 -6.99 5.76 -16.47
C VAL A 372 -7.76 6.67 -15.50
N ASP A 373 -9.07 6.48 -15.34
CA ASP A 373 -9.96 7.29 -14.49
C ASP A 373 -9.85 7.03 -12.98
N ASP A 374 -9.19 5.92 -12.62
CA ASP A 374 -9.04 5.47 -11.24
C ASP A 374 -7.62 5.65 -10.68
N LYS A 375 -6.75 6.37 -11.41
CA LYS A 375 -5.39 6.69 -10.96
C LYS A 375 -5.35 7.87 -9.99
N ARG A 376 -6.22 7.84 -8.97
CA ARG A 376 -6.42 8.91 -7.99
C ARG A 376 -6.55 8.32 -6.59
N LEU A 377 -5.61 8.64 -5.73
CA LEU A 377 -5.64 8.29 -4.32
C LEU A 377 -5.97 9.54 -3.50
N CYS A 378 -6.85 9.38 -2.52
CA CYS A 378 -7.31 10.44 -1.64
C CYS A 378 -6.94 10.07 -0.19
N LEU A 379 -6.43 11.06 0.53
CA LEU A 379 -6.19 10.97 1.96
C LEU A 379 -7.43 11.45 2.69
N PHE A 380 -8.07 10.51 3.38
CA PHE A 380 -9.28 10.74 4.13
C PHE A 380 -8.95 10.94 5.60
N GLU A 381 -9.49 12.01 6.18
CA GLU A 381 -9.45 12.32 7.60
C GLU A 381 -10.78 11.91 8.23
N ILE A 382 -10.68 11.11 9.30
CA ILE A 382 -11.80 10.65 10.12
C ILE A 382 -12.20 11.79 11.07
N PRO A 383 -13.42 12.33 10.98
CA PRO A 383 -13.90 13.37 11.89
C PRO A 383 -13.89 12.87 13.33
N GLU A 384 -13.40 13.68 14.26
CA GLU A 384 -13.34 13.38 15.71
C GLU A 384 -12.51 12.14 16.10
N GLY A 385 -11.97 11.40 15.13
CA GLY A 385 -11.13 10.22 15.36
C GLY A 385 -9.73 10.59 15.84
N LYS A 386 -9.18 9.79 16.75
CA LYS A 386 -7.76 9.83 17.15
C LYS A 386 -6.97 8.63 16.63
N SER A 387 -7.66 7.52 16.44
CA SER A 387 -7.11 6.26 15.96
C SER A 387 -8.21 5.46 15.25
N TYR A 388 -7.81 4.47 14.45
CA TYR A 388 -8.76 3.58 13.78
C TYR A 388 -8.18 2.19 13.62
N VAL A 389 -9.05 1.20 13.47
CA VAL A 389 -8.67 -0.15 13.04
C VAL A 389 -8.92 -0.27 11.55
N ARG A 390 -7.93 -0.74 10.78
CA ARG A 390 -8.11 -1.06 9.37
C ARG A 390 -8.02 -2.54 9.16
N GLU A 391 -8.96 -3.08 8.40
CA GLU A 391 -8.82 -4.41 7.83
C GLU A 391 -8.16 -4.34 6.47
N TYR A 392 -7.20 -5.24 6.27
CA TYR A 392 -6.62 -5.52 4.98
C TYR A 392 -7.04 -6.93 4.57
N GLN A 393 -7.59 -7.04 3.36
CA GLN A 393 -7.83 -8.33 2.73
C GLN A 393 -6.53 -8.79 2.07
N LEU A 394 -5.90 -9.80 2.65
CA LEU A 394 -4.97 -10.65 1.92
C LEU A 394 -5.77 -11.81 1.31
N THR A 395 -5.22 -12.47 0.29
CA THR A 395 -5.96 -13.45 -0.53
C THR A 395 -6.66 -14.55 0.29
N PHE A 396 -6.06 -15.01 1.39
CA PHE A 396 -6.58 -16.09 2.25
C PHE A 396 -6.81 -15.66 3.71
N MET A 397 -6.46 -14.43 4.09
CA MET A 397 -6.65 -13.94 5.47
C MET A 397 -7.01 -12.46 5.53
N LYS A 398 -7.90 -12.11 6.46
CA LYS A 398 -8.12 -10.73 6.87
C LYS A 398 -7.19 -10.40 8.03
N ILE A 399 -6.38 -9.35 7.89
CA ILE A 399 -5.60 -8.82 9.00
C ILE A 399 -6.19 -7.50 9.44
N ALA A 400 -6.37 -7.33 10.76
CA ALA A 400 -6.76 -6.06 11.34
C ALA A 400 -5.54 -5.41 11.99
N TYR A 401 -5.31 -4.12 11.72
CA TYR A 401 -4.23 -3.35 12.32
C TYR A 401 -4.74 -2.05 12.92
N TRP A 402 -4.23 -1.69 14.10
CA TRP A 402 -4.58 -0.48 14.82
C TRP A 402 -3.62 0.67 14.43
N TRP A 403 -4.16 1.73 13.84
CA TRP A 403 -3.41 2.93 13.45
C TRP A 403 -3.59 4.04 14.48
N ASN A 404 -2.48 4.59 14.95
CA ASN A 404 -2.44 5.69 15.94
C ASN A 404 -2.49 7.07 15.25
N ASN A 405 -3.41 7.24 14.31
CA ASN A 405 -3.71 8.53 13.70
C ASN A 405 -5.15 8.52 13.18
N ASN A 406 -5.61 9.62 12.61
CA ASN A 406 -6.99 9.78 12.15
C ASN A 406 -7.14 9.80 10.62
N LYS A 407 -6.14 9.32 9.88
CA LYS A 407 -6.07 9.47 8.43
C LYS A 407 -5.75 8.17 7.73
N PHE A 408 -6.34 7.96 6.56
CA PHE A 408 -6.05 6.79 5.74
C PHE A 408 -6.15 7.10 4.25
N TRP A 409 -5.34 6.42 3.45
CA TRP A 409 -5.42 6.50 1.99
C TRP A 409 -6.31 5.40 1.43
N THR A 410 -7.14 5.76 0.45
CA THR A 410 -7.82 4.85 -0.47
C THR A 410 -8.05 5.54 -1.83
N ARG A 411 -8.62 4.84 -2.80
CA ARG A 411 -9.01 5.42 -4.08
C ARG A 411 -10.09 6.47 -3.86
N CYS A 412 -10.00 7.57 -4.59
CA CYS A 412 -11.02 8.62 -4.53
C CYS A 412 -12.39 8.08 -5.00
N SER A 413 -12.38 7.13 -5.96
CA SER A 413 -13.58 6.49 -6.52
C SER A 413 -14.39 5.70 -5.50
N THR A 414 -13.76 5.13 -4.46
CA THR A 414 -14.43 4.45 -3.34
C THR A 414 -15.51 5.32 -2.69
N TYR A 415 -15.25 6.63 -2.67
CA TYR A 415 -16.08 7.65 -2.03
C TYR A 415 -16.83 8.53 -3.04
N GLY A 416 -17.03 8.02 -4.26
CA GLY A 416 -17.83 8.68 -5.30
C GLY A 416 -17.16 9.89 -5.98
N LEU A 417 -15.85 10.10 -5.78
CA LEU A 417 -15.13 11.28 -6.28
C LEU A 417 -14.58 11.14 -7.71
#